data_AF-A0A0C9RQF8-F1
#
_entry.id   AF-A0A0C9RQF8-F1
#
_cell.length_a   1.000
_cell.length_b   1.000
_cell.length_c   1.000
_cell.angle_alpha   90.00
_cell.angle_beta   90.00
_cell.angle_gamma   90.00
#
_symmetry.space_group_name_H-M   'P 1'
#
loop_
_entity.id
_entity.type
_entity.pdbx_description
1 polymer ?
#
loop_
_entity_poly.entity_id
_entity_poly.type
_entity_poly.pdbx_seq_one_letter_code
_entity_poly.pdbx_strand_id
1 'polypeptide(L)'
;MDGRKADFPTGFLERVRDKGCIVSWASQLEVLAHPSIACFVTHCGWNSSQESITMGVPMLCCPYFADQFLNRRYIVDVWKVGLPLNPNNEGIIEKAEFTKTVETLLVGEEGLEIRMEVRKLKRIARDGVKEGGTSYNNYNSFVNAMKNTTGLI
;
A
#
# COMPACT_ATOMS: atom_id res chain seq x y z
N MET A 1 -18.43 -4.53 -9.19
CA MET A 1 -17.78 -5.76 -8.71
C MET A 1 -18.88 -6.63 -8.15
N ASP A 2 -19.05 -7.83 -8.71
CA ASP A 2 -20.12 -8.75 -8.32
C ASP A 2 -20.03 -9.06 -6.83
N GLY A 3 -21.10 -8.76 -6.09
CA GLY A 3 -21.23 -8.94 -4.64
C GLY A 3 -21.30 -10.41 -4.22
N ARG A 4 -20.39 -11.26 -4.70
CA ARG A 4 -20.22 -12.61 -4.17
C ARG A 4 -19.85 -12.49 -2.69
N LYS A 5 -20.69 -13.08 -1.83
CA LYS A 5 -20.34 -13.29 -0.43
C LYS A 5 -19.04 -14.08 -0.39
N ALA A 6 -18.07 -13.60 0.37
CA ALA A 6 -16.87 -14.39 0.65
C ALA A 6 -17.30 -15.65 1.42
N ASP A 7 -16.90 -16.82 0.92
CA ASP A 7 -17.12 -18.09 1.60
C ASP A 7 -16.06 -18.26 2.70
N PHE A 8 -16.49 -18.17 3.95
CA PHE A 8 -15.62 -18.35 5.10
C PHE A 8 -15.71 -19.79 5.64
N PRO A 9 -14.60 -20.37 6.14
CA PRO A 9 -14.66 -21.65 6.83
C PRO A 9 -15.64 -21.62 8.01
N THR A 10 -16.28 -22.76 8.30
CA THR A 10 -17.22 -22.88 9.41
C THR A 10 -16.62 -22.37 10.73
N GLY A 11 -17.39 -21.55 11.45
CA GLY A 11 -16.98 -20.95 12.72
C GLY A 11 -15.96 -19.79 12.60
N PHE A 12 -15.55 -19.38 11.40
CA PHE A 12 -14.51 -18.36 11.24
C PHE A 12 -14.94 -17.00 11.77
N LEU A 13 -16.13 -16.54 11.39
CA LEU A 13 -16.64 -15.23 11.81
C LEU A 13 -16.78 -15.14 13.33
N GLU A 14 -17.24 -16.21 13.96
CA GLU A 14 -17.38 -16.33 15.41
C GLU A 14 -16.01 -16.25 16.12
N ARG A 15 -14.98 -16.89 15.56
CA ARG A 15 -13.62 -16.86 16.12
C ARG A 15 -12.96 -15.48 16.05
N VAL A 16 -13.30 -14.66 15.05
CA VAL A 16 -12.63 -13.37 14.81
C VAL A 16 -13.46 -12.16 15.26
N ARG A 17 -14.72 -12.34 15.65
CA ARG A 17 -15.67 -11.24 15.92
C ARG A 17 -15.15 -10.15 16.87
N ASP A 18 -14.35 -10.54 17.87
CA ASP A 18 -13.85 -9.63 18.91
C ASP A 18 -12.49 -9.00 18.55
N LYS A 19 -11.89 -9.39 17.42
CA LYS A 19 -10.54 -8.99 16.99
C LYS A 19 -10.45 -8.53 15.54
N GLY A 20 -11.51 -8.68 14.76
CA GLY A 20 -11.51 -8.40 13.33
C GLY A 20 -12.83 -7.78 12.88
N CYS A 21 -12.73 -6.85 11.94
CA CYS A 21 -13.86 -6.27 11.23
C CYS A 21 -13.78 -6.69 9.77
N ILE A 22 -14.84 -7.32 9.26
CA ILE A 22 -14.91 -7.83 7.89
C ILE A 22 -15.99 -7.06 7.15
N VAL A 23 -15.58 -6.35 6.09
CA VAL A 23 -16.47 -5.52 5.27
C VAL A 23 -16.16 -5.75 3.80
N SER A 24 -17.16 -5.60 2.94
CA SER A 24 -16.98 -5.70 1.49
C SER A 24 -16.26 -4.49 0.89
N TRP A 25 -16.34 -3.35 1.58
CA TRP A 25 -15.68 -2.11 1.21
C TRP A 25 -15.41 -1.28 2.46
N ALA A 26 -14.27 -0.59 2.47
CA ALA A 26 -13.90 0.39 3.49
C ALA A 26 -13.33 1.63 2.80
N SER A 27 -13.44 2.79 3.46
CA SER A 27 -12.72 4.00 3.06
C SER A 27 -11.22 3.77 3.31
N GLN A 28 -10.53 3.16 2.33
CA GLN A 28 -9.16 2.69 2.48
C GLN A 28 -8.22 3.81 2.93
N LEU A 29 -8.37 5.01 2.35
CA LEU A 29 -7.56 6.16 2.70
C LEU A 29 -7.75 6.59 4.16
N GLU A 30 -8.99 6.59 4.67
CA GLU A 30 -9.28 6.89 6.07
C GLU A 30 -8.74 5.82 7.02
N VAL A 31 -8.87 4.54 6.64
CA VAL A 31 -8.26 3.43 7.38
C VAL A 31 -6.75 3.63 7.47
N LEU A 32 -6.06 3.82 6.34
CA LEU A 32 -4.61 4.01 6.31
C LEU A 32 -4.15 5.27 7.04
N ALA A 33 -4.98 6.31 7.11
CA ALA A 33 -4.69 7.53 7.87
C ALA A 33 -4.79 7.33 9.40
N HIS A 34 -5.44 6.26 9.86
CA HIS A 34 -5.68 6.03 11.28
C HIS A 34 -4.39 5.59 12.01
N PRO A 35 -4.05 6.19 13.17
CA PRO A 35 -2.78 5.92 13.87
C PRO A 35 -2.65 4.49 14.40
N SER A 36 -3.76 3.75 14.54
CA SER A 36 -3.74 2.35 14.94
C SER A 36 -3.36 1.37 13.83
N ILE A 37 -3.25 1.82 12.57
CA ILE A 37 -2.82 0.94 11.48
C ILE A 37 -1.31 0.75 11.52
N ALA A 38 -0.90 -0.51 11.69
CA ALA A 38 0.50 -0.89 11.78
C ALA A 38 1.07 -1.39 10.43
N CYS A 39 0.25 -2.00 9.59
CA CYS A 39 0.65 -2.51 8.27
C CYS A 39 -0.54 -2.61 7.32
N PHE A 40 -0.25 -2.71 6.03
CA PHE A 40 -1.24 -2.88 4.98
C PHE A 40 -0.91 -4.07 4.09
N VAL A 41 -1.75 -5.11 4.12
CA VAL A 41 -1.69 -6.21 3.15
C VAL A 41 -2.33 -5.72 1.86
N THR A 42 -1.56 -5.68 0.79
CA THR A 42 -1.97 -5.04 -0.46
C THR A 42 -1.60 -5.88 -1.67
N HIS A 43 -2.42 -5.75 -2.71
CA HIS A 43 -2.17 -6.29 -4.03
C HIS A 43 -1.15 -5.47 -4.83
N CYS A 44 -0.55 -4.42 -4.25
CA CYS A 44 0.46 -3.56 -4.89
C CYS A 44 -0.07 -2.80 -6.12
N GLY A 45 -1.37 -2.54 -6.21
CA GLY A 45 -1.90 -1.59 -7.18
C GLY A 45 -1.28 -0.20 -6.96
N TRP A 46 -1.05 0.53 -8.04
CA TRP A 46 -0.31 1.80 -7.98
C TRP A 46 -0.96 2.81 -7.03
N ASN A 47 -2.27 3.00 -7.11
CA ASN A 47 -3.01 3.92 -6.23
C ASN A 47 -2.89 3.51 -4.75
N SER A 48 -3.16 2.24 -4.43
CA SER A 48 -3.06 1.74 -3.05
C SER A 48 -1.63 1.84 -2.49
N SER A 49 -0.62 1.67 -3.35
CA SER A 49 0.79 1.86 -2.98
C SER A 49 1.09 3.33 -2.65
N GLN A 50 0.59 4.26 -3.47
CA GLN A 50 0.72 5.70 -3.18
C GLN A 50 0.00 6.12 -1.89
N GLU A 51 -1.21 5.61 -1.65
CA GLU A 51 -1.96 5.86 -0.40
C GLU A 51 -1.17 5.36 0.82
N SER A 52 -0.63 4.14 0.76
CA SER A 52 0.19 3.58 1.83
C SER A 52 1.43 4.43 2.11
N ILE A 53 2.14 4.85 1.06
CA ILE A 53 3.34 5.70 1.18
C ILE A 53 3.00 7.07 1.77
N THR A 54 1.94 7.72 1.27
CA THR A 54 1.55 9.06 1.73
C THR A 54 1.00 9.06 3.17
N MET A 55 0.49 7.91 3.64
CA MET A 55 0.11 7.69 5.04
C MET A 55 1.26 7.16 5.91
N GLY A 56 2.34 6.65 5.31
CA GLY A 56 3.50 6.13 6.03
C GLY A 56 3.25 4.75 6.61
N VAL A 57 2.44 3.93 5.94
CA VAL A 57 2.06 2.59 6.36
C VAL A 57 2.92 1.57 5.61
N PRO A 58 3.68 0.70 6.32
CA PRO A 58 4.41 -0.40 5.71
C PRO A 58 3.50 -1.41 5.00
N MET A 59 4.00 -2.03 3.93
CA MET A 59 3.21 -2.93 3.08
C MET A 59 3.61 -4.41 3.21
N LEU A 60 2.62 -5.30 3.14
CA LEU A 60 2.79 -6.72 2.85
C LEU A 60 2.26 -7.00 1.44
N CYS A 61 3.15 -7.39 0.54
CA CYS A 61 2.88 -7.39 -0.90
C CYS A 61 2.40 -8.75 -1.41
N CYS A 62 1.15 -8.81 -1.88
CA CYS A 62 0.48 -9.97 -2.47
C CYS A 62 -0.13 -9.62 -3.84
N PRO A 63 0.71 -9.39 -4.88
CA PRO A 63 0.24 -8.96 -6.20
C PRO A 63 -0.66 -10.02 -6.86
N TYR A 64 -1.62 -9.56 -7.65
CA TYR A 64 -2.59 -10.41 -8.32
C TYR A 64 -2.48 -10.36 -9.85
N PHE A 65 -2.38 -9.16 -10.46
CA PHE A 65 -2.38 -9.00 -11.92
C PHE A 65 -1.67 -7.72 -12.41
N ALA A 66 -1.51 -7.60 -13.74
CA ALA A 66 -0.96 -6.41 -14.41
C ALA A 66 0.44 -6.01 -13.88
N ASP A 67 0.65 -4.71 -13.66
CA ASP A 67 1.88 -4.08 -13.22
C ASP A 67 2.17 -4.30 -11.72
N GLN A 68 1.28 -4.96 -10.97
CA GLN A 68 1.41 -5.15 -9.53
C GLN A 68 2.67 -5.92 -9.12
N PHE A 69 3.13 -6.84 -9.98
CA PHE A 69 4.39 -7.57 -9.76
C PHE A 69 5.61 -6.66 -9.85
N LEU A 70 5.58 -5.69 -10.78
CA LEU A 70 6.62 -4.67 -10.89
C LEU A 70 6.56 -3.70 -9.70
N ASN A 71 5.35 -3.26 -9.33
CA ASN A 71 5.15 -2.41 -8.17
C ASN A 71 5.64 -3.08 -6.87
N ARG A 72 5.37 -4.38 -6.68
CA ARG A 72 5.96 -5.17 -5.57
C ARG A 72 7.49 -5.07 -5.56
N ARG A 73 8.13 -5.18 -6.72
CA ARG A 73 9.60 -5.08 -6.83
C ARG A 73 10.10 -3.70 -6.41
N TYR A 74 9.41 -2.63 -6.79
CA TYR A 74 9.73 -1.28 -6.29
C TYR A 74 9.52 -1.13 -4.78
N ILE A 75 8.40 -1.63 -4.26
CA ILE A 75 8.07 -1.55 -2.83
C ILE A 75 9.12 -2.28 -1.97
N VAL A 76 9.48 -3.50 -2.37
CA VAL A 76 10.36 -4.38 -1.58
C VAL A 76 11.83 -4.07 -1.85
N ASP A 77 12.27 -4.08 -3.11
CA ASP A 77 13.70 -4.09 -3.44
C ASP A 77 14.29 -2.68 -3.55
N VAL A 78 13.50 -1.72 -4.05
CA VAL A 78 13.99 -0.36 -4.37
C VAL A 78 13.75 0.61 -3.22
N TRP A 79 12.49 0.73 -2.79
CA TRP A 79 12.09 1.66 -1.73
C TRP A 79 12.24 1.07 -0.34
N LYS A 80 12.24 -0.26 -0.23
CA LYS A 80 12.35 -0.98 1.05
C LYS A 80 11.29 -0.56 2.07
N VAL A 81 10.05 -0.40 1.59
CA VAL A 81 8.90 0.04 2.40
C VAL A 81 7.87 -1.07 2.63
N GLY A 82 8.22 -2.31 2.32
CA GLY A 82 7.37 -3.46 2.56
C GLY A 82 8.09 -4.79 2.38
N LEU A 83 7.39 -5.87 2.75
CA LEU A 83 7.85 -7.24 2.61
C LEU A 83 7.00 -8.02 1.59
N PRO A 84 7.59 -8.99 0.88
CA PRO A 84 6.84 -9.87 0.03
C PRO A 84 6.10 -10.95 0.83
N LEU A 85 4.87 -11.27 0.43
CA LEU A 85 4.25 -12.56 0.74
C LEU A 85 4.53 -13.51 -0.42
N ASN A 86 5.27 -14.59 -0.15
CA ASN A 86 5.69 -15.51 -1.21
C ASN A 86 4.77 -16.73 -1.26
N PRO A 87 4.12 -17.00 -2.41
CA PRO A 87 3.37 -18.23 -2.55
C PRO A 87 4.29 -19.44 -2.69
N ASN A 88 3.77 -20.62 -2.35
CA ASN A 88 4.38 -21.89 -2.71
C ASN A 88 4.26 -22.16 -4.23
N ASN A 89 4.71 -23.33 -4.68
CA ASN A 89 4.70 -23.71 -6.10
C ASN A 89 3.29 -23.79 -6.71
N GLU A 90 2.23 -23.86 -5.89
CA GLU A 90 0.83 -23.87 -6.31
C GLU A 90 0.21 -22.47 -6.35
N GLY A 91 0.99 -21.42 -6.05
CA GLY A 91 0.48 -20.05 -5.98
C GLY A 91 -0.20 -19.71 -4.65
N ILE A 92 -0.09 -20.56 -3.62
CA ILE A 92 -0.77 -20.38 -2.34
C ILE A 92 0.19 -19.76 -1.31
N ILE A 93 -0.22 -18.65 -0.68
CA ILE A 93 0.48 -18.11 0.49
C ILE A 93 0.06 -18.92 1.71
N GLU A 94 0.98 -19.72 2.22
CA GLU A 94 0.72 -20.57 3.37
C GLU A 94 0.62 -19.77 4.67
N LYS A 95 -0.12 -20.30 5.65
CA LYS A 95 -0.29 -19.67 6.97
C LYS A 95 1.05 -19.38 7.65
N ALA A 96 2.03 -20.29 7.51
CA ALA A 96 3.34 -20.14 8.11
C ALA A 96 4.10 -18.94 7.53
N GLU A 97 4.13 -18.82 6.19
CA GLU A 97 4.70 -17.65 5.50
C GLU A 97 3.99 -16.37 5.95
N PHE A 98 2.66 -16.34 5.88
CA PHE A 98 1.90 -15.13 6.23
C PHE A 98 2.17 -14.67 7.68
N THR A 99 2.13 -15.60 8.63
CA THR A 99 2.34 -15.30 10.06
C THR A 99 3.76 -14.80 10.30
N LYS A 100 4.76 -15.49 9.74
CA LYS A 100 6.16 -15.09 9.84
C LYS A 100 6.40 -13.69 9.27
N THR A 101 5.89 -13.39 8.09
CA THR A 101 6.11 -12.08 7.44
C THR A 101 5.42 -10.95 8.21
N VAL A 102 4.22 -11.19 8.77
CA VAL A 102 3.56 -10.24 9.68
C VAL A 102 4.40 -9.99 10.93
N GLU A 103 4.91 -11.05 11.57
CA GLU A 103 5.76 -10.94 12.77
C GLU A 103 7.06 -10.19 12.48
N THR A 104 7.74 -10.49 11.37
CA THR A 104 8.95 -9.77 10.92
C THR A 104 8.65 -8.29 10.73
N LEU A 105 7.55 -7.94 10.07
CA LEU A 105 7.21 -6.55 9.81
C LEU A 105 6.85 -5.78 11.09
N LEU A 106 6.12 -6.40 12.01
CA LEU A 106 5.60 -5.72 13.20
C LEU A 106 6.63 -5.66 14.33
N VAL A 107 7.33 -6.76 14.60
CA VAL A 107 8.18 -6.94 15.79
C VAL A 107 9.66 -7.09 15.44
N GLY A 108 10.00 -7.53 14.23
CA GLY A 108 11.38 -7.71 13.79
C GLY A 108 12.16 -6.41 13.57
N GLU A 109 13.49 -6.53 13.58
CA GLU A 109 14.42 -5.42 13.30
C GLU A 109 14.24 -4.88 11.88
N GLU A 110 14.08 -5.76 10.89
CA GLU A 110 13.74 -5.39 9.51
C GLU A 110 12.46 -4.53 9.43
N GLY A 111 11.47 -4.83 10.27
CA GLY A 111 10.25 -4.03 10.39
C GLY A 111 10.51 -2.60 10.89
N LEU A 112 11.51 -2.40 11.76
CA LEU A 112 11.92 -1.06 12.20
C LEU A 112 12.54 -0.27 11.05
N GLU A 113 13.43 -0.89 10.28
CA GLU A 113 14.05 -0.29 9.09
C GLU A 113 13.00 0.12 8.05
N ILE A 114 12.07 -0.79 7.75
CA ILE A 114 10.96 -0.52 6.81
C ILE A 114 10.11 0.66 7.27
N ARG A 115 9.80 0.75 8.58
CA ARG A 115 9.06 1.90 9.14
C ARG A 115 9.83 3.22 9.02
N MET A 116 11.16 3.20 9.09
CA MET A 116 11.97 4.40 8.87
C MET A 116 11.93 4.82 7.39
N GLU A 117 12.10 3.88 6.46
CA GLU A 117 12.06 4.19 5.02
C GLU A 117 10.67 4.67 4.58
N VAL A 118 9.58 4.06 5.06
CA VAL A 118 8.23 4.52 4.69
C VAL A 118 7.93 5.92 5.22
N ARG A 119 8.44 6.30 6.40
CA ARG A 119 8.32 7.67 6.94
C ARG A 119 9.13 8.68 6.13
N LYS A 120 10.31 8.29 5.67
CA LYS A 120 11.13 9.11 4.77
C LYS A 120 10.42 9.32 3.43
N LEU A 121 9.89 8.26 2.81
CA LEU A 121 9.13 8.36 1.57
C LEU A 121 7.85 9.18 1.74
N LYS A 122 7.12 9.02 2.85
CA LYS A 122 5.98 9.87 3.21
C LYS A 122 6.34 11.35 3.19
N ARG A 123 7.48 11.71 3.80
CA ARG A 123 7.96 13.10 3.83
C ARG A 123 8.27 13.60 2.41
N ILE A 124 9.02 12.83 1.63
CA ILE A 124 9.36 13.17 0.24
C ILE A 124 8.08 13.37 -0.59
N ALA A 125 7.12 12.45 -0.50
CA ALA A 125 5.86 12.54 -1.23
C ALA A 125 5.07 13.80 -0.85
N ARG A 126 4.97 14.11 0.45
CA ARG A 126 4.29 15.32 0.93
C ARG A 126 5.00 16.60 0.51
N ASP A 127 6.32 16.64 0.60
CA ASP A 127 7.10 17.83 0.25
C ASP A 127 7.09 18.07 -1.27
N GLY A 128 7.00 17.02 -2.09
CA GLY A 128 6.89 17.14 -3.55
C GLY A 128 5.60 17.81 -4.04
N VAL A 129 4.48 17.63 -3.33
CA VAL A 129 3.16 18.17 -3.74
C VAL A 129 2.78 19.50 -3.08
N LYS A 130 3.49 19.92 -2.03
CA LYS A 130 3.30 21.24 -1.42
C LYS A 130 3.68 22.35 -2.39
N GLU A 131 3.17 23.55 -2.13
CA GLU A 131 3.56 24.74 -2.87
C GLU A 131 5.10 24.91 -2.89
N GLY A 132 5.64 25.13 -4.08
CA GLY A 132 7.09 25.18 -4.33
C GLY A 132 7.78 23.81 -4.46
N GLY A 133 7.07 22.71 -4.20
CA GLY A 133 7.56 21.33 -4.35
C GLY A 133 7.76 20.91 -5.81
N THR A 134 8.49 19.81 -6.02
CA THR A 134 8.87 19.35 -7.37
C THR A 134 7.67 18.97 -8.23
N SER A 135 6.74 18.15 -7.72
CA SER A 135 5.52 17.76 -8.44
C SER A 135 4.57 18.95 -8.64
N TYR A 136 4.47 19.84 -7.64
CA TYR A 136 3.69 21.08 -7.75
C TYR A 136 4.20 21.99 -8.89
N ASN A 137 5.52 22.21 -8.94
CA ASN A 137 6.14 23.02 -9.99
C ASN A 137 6.02 22.36 -11.37
N ASN A 138 6.17 21.03 -11.46
CA ASN A 138 5.96 20.29 -12.72
C ASN A 138 4.52 20.43 -13.22
N TYR A 139 3.53 20.30 -12.33
CA TYR A 139 2.13 20.49 -12.68
C TYR A 139 1.86 21.91 -13.19
N ASN A 140 2.34 22.94 -12.49
CA ASN A 140 2.16 24.33 -12.91
C ASN A 140 2.87 24.62 -14.25
N SER A 141 4.06 24.04 -14.46
CA SER A 141 4.78 24.16 -15.73
C SER A 141 3.99 23.55 -16.88
N PHE A 142 3.38 22.38 -16.66
CA PHE A 142 2.49 21.75 -17.63
C PHE A 142 1.25 22.61 -17.92
N VAL A 143 0.56 23.11 -16.87
CA VAL A 143 -0.61 23.98 -17.04
C VAL A 143 -0.27 25.25 -17.83
N ASN A 144 0.88 25.87 -17.54
CA ASN A 144 1.33 27.06 -18.26
C ASN A 144 1.66 26.77 -19.72
N ALA A 145 2.32 25.63 -20.01
CA ALA A 145 2.58 25.19 -21.38
C ALA A 145 1.27 24.99 -22.17
N MET A 146 0.26 24.41 -21.56
CA MET A 146 -1.06 24.21 -22.20
C MET A 146 -1.76 25.54 -22.49
N LYS A 147 -1.72 26.51 -21.57
CA LYS A 147 -2.25 27.87 -21.77
C LYS A 147 -1.54 28.61 -22.90
N ASN A 148 -0.22 28.47 -23.00
CA ASN A 148 0.58 29.11 -24.05
C ASN A 148 0.42 28.43 -25.42
N THR A 149 0.03 27.14 -25.44
CA THR A 149 -0.28 26.39 -26.66
C THR A 149 -1.67 26.74 -27.20
N THR A 150 -2.57 27.23 -26.35
CA THR A 150 -3.91 27.71 -26.71
C THR A 150 -3.95 29.19 -27.12
N GLY A 151 -2.87 29.69 -27.76
CA GLY A 151 -2.84 30.97 -28.50
C GLY A 151 -3.78 31.04 -29.72
N LEU A 152 -4.91 30.33 -29.67
CA LEU A 152 -6.08 30.37 -30.54
C LEU A 152 -7.31 30.19 -29.64
N ILE A 153 -7.64 31.20 -28.82
CA ILE A 153 -8.87 32.03 -28.91
C ILE A 153 -8.56 33.39 -28.29
#